data_AF-A0A9P5RJ76-F1
#
_entry.id   AF-A0A9P5RJ76-F1
#
_cell.length_a   1.000
_cell.length_b   1.000
_cell.length_c   1.000
_cell.angle_alpha   90.00
_cell.angle_beta   90.00
_cell.angle_gamma   90.00
#
_symmetry.space_group_name_H-M   'P 1'
#
loop_
_entity.id
_entity.type
_entity.pdbx_description
1 polymer ?
#
loop_
_entity_poly.entity_id
_entity_poly.type
_entity_poly.pdbx_seq_one_letter_code
_entity_poly.pdbx_strand_id
1 'polypeptide(L)'
;MHFSVTTLCLVLLLASVGTFSALAAPAPAPAPRDDPFIESTASPIRPIMSDPHCYMKCSAIPDEVCAENRKKQQKTFVNACQLGQYNCMNPKRTFKVVHDGACENACDSIILPIP
;
A
#
# COMPACT_ATOMS: atom_id res chain seq x y z
N MET A 1 -17.90 40.09 1.55
CA MET A 1 -17.70 39.25 0.35
C MET A 1 -17.31 37.86 0.84
N HIS A 2 -18.28 36.96 1.01
CA HIS A 2 -18.07 35.60 1.53
C HIS A 2 -17.77 34.69 0.33
N PHE A 3 -16.50 34.34 0.11
CA PHE A 3 -16.14 33.32 -0.87
C PHE A 3 -16.25 31.95 -0.18
N SER A 4 -17.27 31.18 -0.56
CA SER A 4 -17.51 29.85 -0.01
C SER A 4 -16.38 28.92 -0.44
N VAL A 5 -15.76 28.23 0.52
CA VAL A 5 -14.65 27.27 0.31
C VAL A 5 -15.00 26.22 -0.75
N THR A 6 -16.29 25.93 -0.92
CA THR A 6 -16.84 25.05 -1.96
C THR A 6 -16.55 25.52 -3.38
N THR A 7 -16.54 26.84 -3.62
CA THR A 7 -16.31 27.42 -4.96
C THR A 7 -14.84 27.34 -5.36
N LEU A 8 -13.92 27.42 -4.39
CA LEU A 8 -12.48 27.26 -4.62
C LEU A 8 -12.11 25.81 -4.97
N CYS A 9 -12.76 24.83 -4.32
CA CYS A 9 -12.57 23.41 -4.61
C CYS A 9 -12.99 23.04 -6.04
N LEU A 10 -14.12 23.59 -6.53
CA LEU A 10 -14.64 23.27 -7.86
C LEU A 10 -13.72 23.77 -8.99
N VAL A 11 -13.09 24.93 -8.81
CA VAL A 11 -12.18 25.51 -9.81
C VAL A 11 -10.86 24.72 -9.89
N LEU A 12 -10.37 24.20 -8.75
CA LEU A 12 -9.17 23.35 -8.72
C LEU A 12 -9.41 21.98 -9.36
N LEU A 13 -10.61 21.40 -9.22
CA LEU A 13 -10.95 20.10 -9.82
C LEU A 13 -11.08 20.16 -11.35
N LEU A 14 -11.42 21.32 -11.94
CA LEU A 14 -11.56 21.47 -13.39
C LEU A 14 -10.23 21.72 -14.12
N ALA A 15 -9.17 22.12 -13.40
CA ALA A 15 -7.86 22.40 -13.98
C ALA A 15 -6.96 21.15 -14.14
N SER A 16 -7.37 19.98 -13.62
CA SER A 16 -6.57 18.77 -13.62
C SER A 16 -6.89 17.78 -14.74
N VAL A 17 -7.81 18.11 -15.67
CA VAL A 17 -8.07 17.31 -16.88
C VAL A 17 -6.98 17.56 -17.93
N GLY A 18 -5.73 17.33 -17.54
CA GLY A 18 -4.57 17.25 -18.41
C GLY A 18 -4.41 15.82 -18.89
N THR A 19 -4.61 15.61 -20.19
CA THR A 19 -4.39 14.35 -20.89
C THR A 19 -2.92 13.92 -20.81
N PHE A 20 -2.60 12.97 -19.94
CA PHE A 20 -1.32 12.27 -19.96
C PHE A 20 -1.46 10.98 -20.78
N SER A 21 -1.15 11.07 -22.07
CA SER A 21 -0.87 9.89 -22.91
C SER A 21 0.54 9.40 -22.61
N ALA A 22 0.66 8.36 -21.79
CA ALA A 22 1.90 7.60 -21.65
C ALA A 22 1.75 6.27 -22.40
N LEU A 23 2.34 6.18 -23.60
CA LEU A 23 2.55 4.92 -24.30
C LEU A 23 3.73 4.20 -23.61
N ALA A 24 3.43 3.35 -22.63
CA ALA A 24 4.43 2.49 -22.01
C ALA A 24 4.71 1.28 -22.91
N ALA A 25 5.94 1.15 -23.38
CA ALA A 25 6.41 -0.03 -24.09
C ALA A 25 6.37 -1.28 -23.18
N PRO A 26 6.14 -2.49 -23.73
CA PRO A 26 6.16 -3.71 -22.94
C PRO A 26 7.60 -4.05 -22.51
N ALA A 27 7.81 -4.15 -21.20
CA ALA A 27 9.05 -4.69 -20.64
C ALA A 27 9.17 -6.20 -20.98
N PRO A 28 10.37 -6.71 -21.29
CA PRO A 28 10.58 -8.14 -21.50
C PRO A 28 10.34 -8.91 -20.19
N ALA A 29 9.62 -10.03 -20.30
CA ALA A 29 9.35 -10.92 -19.18
C ALA A 29 10.65 -11.51 -18.60
N PRO A 30 10.80 -11.58 -17.27
CA PRO A 30 11.92 -12.29 -16.67
C PRO A 30 11.81 -13.80 -16.93
N ALA A 31 12.93 -14.41 -17.32
CA ALA A 31 13.03 -15.85 -17.55
C ALA A 31 12.80 -16.64 -16.25
N PRO A 32 12.30 -17.89 -16.34
CA PRO A 32 12.22 -18.79 -15.19
C PRO A 32 13.61 -19.09 -14.66
N ARG A 33 13.84 -18.88 -13.36
CA ARG A 33 15.00 -19.42 -12.65
C ARG A 33 14.57 -20.71 -11.96
N ASP A 34 14.94 -21.84 -12.55
CA ASP A 34 14.84 -23.15 -11.92
C ASP A 34 15.96 -23.27 -10.87
N ASP A 35 15.75 -22.68 -9.69
CA ASP A 35 16.62 -22.94 -8.54
C ASP A 35 16.19 -24.25 -7.88
N PRO A 36 17.11 -25.23 -7.70
CA PRO A 36 16.80 -26.51 -7.10
C PRO A 36 16.43 -26.32 -5.63
N PHE A 37 15.20 -26.70 -5.29
CA PHE A 37 14.70 -26.78 -3.92
C PHE A 37 15.49 -27.84 -3.15
N ILE A 38 16.45 -27.40 -2.33
CA ILE A 38 17.06 -28.25 -1.32
C ILE A 38 16.10 -28.30 -0.12
N GLU A 39 15.32 -29.38 -0.05
CA GLU A 39 14.51 -29.72 1.12
C GLU A 39 15.45 -30.07 2.29
N SER A 40 15.70 -29.09 3.15
CA SER A 40 16.53 -29.26 4.35
C SER A 40 15.68 -29.82 5.48
N THR A 41 15.78 -31.14 5.65
CA THR A 41 15.19 -31.93 6.72
C THR A 41 15.89 -31.68 8.06
N ALA A 42 15.44 -30.66 8.81
CA ALA A 42 15.61 -30.61 10.27
C ALA A 42 14.63 -29.61 10.91
N SER A 43 13.62 -30.11 11.60
CA SER A 43 12.72 -29.30 12.43
C SER A 43 13.36 -29.04 13.80
N PRO A 44 13.36 -27.77 14.28
CA PRO A 44 12.96 -27.54 15.68
C PRO A 44 12.14 -26.25 15.86
N ILE A 45 11.17 -26.29 16.78
CA ILE A 45 10.38 -25.18 17.33
C ILE A 45 9.94 -24.13 16.29
N ARG A 46 8.76 -24.33 15.67
CA ARG A 46 8.16 -23.30 14.80
C ARG A 46 7.92 -22.04 15.62
N PRO A 47 8.66 -20.92 15.42
CA PRO A 47 8.06 -19.62 15.67
C PRO A 47 6.83 -19.57 14.77
N ILE A 48 5.79 -18.84 15.15
CA ILE A 48 4.64 -18.61 14.27
C ILE A 48 5.21 -17.98 13.00
N MET A 49 5.38 -18.83 11.99
CA MET A 49 6.41 -18.66 10.96
C MET A 49 5.94 -17.54 10.06
N SER A 50 6.50 -16.35 10.27
CA SER A 50 6.66 -15.39 9.19
C SER A 50 7.38 -16.17 8.08
N ASP A 51 6.65 -16.49 7.01
CA ASP A 51 7.21 -17.19 5.86
C ASP A 51 8.53 -16.48 5.49
N PRO A 52 9.69 -17.18 5.54
CA PRO A 52 10.98 -16.56 5.28
C PRO A 52 11.04 -15.94 3.87
N HIS A 53 10.18 -16.37 2.95
CA HIS A 53 10.05 -15.79 1.62
C HIS A 53 9.32 -14.43 1.61
N CYS A 54 8.60 -14.09 2.68
CA CYS A 54 7.93 -12.81 2.84
C CYS A 54 8.80 -11.75 3.52
N TYR A 55 9.94 -12.14 4.11
CA TYR A 55 10.86 -11.22 4.76
C TYR A 55 11.74 -10.49 3.71
N MET A 56 11.15 -9.49 3.06
CA MET A 56 11.86 -8.56 2.19
C MET A 56 12.33 -7.32 2.95
N LYS A 57 13.48 -6.77 2.57
CA LYS A 57 13.97 -5.48 3.09
C LYS A 57 13.25 -4.36 2.35
N CYS A 58 12.47 -3.56 3.07
CA CYS A 58 11.85 -2.35 2.53
C CYS A 58 12.71 -1.12 2.80
N SER A 59 12.70 -0.17 1.87
CA SER A 59 13.28 1.16 2.09
C SER A 59 12.59 1.84 3.28
N ALA A 60 13.36 2.63 4.03
CA ALA A 60 12.83 3.50 5.09
C ALA A 60 12.26 4.82 4.55
N ILE A 61 12.30 5.04 3.24
CA ILE A 61 11.71 6.20 2.60
C ILE A 61 10.17 6.10 2.73
N PRO A 62 9.51 7.09 3.35
CA PRO A 62 8.06 7.15 3.41
C PRO A 62 7.50 7.51 2.04
N ASP A 63 6.60 6.67 1.54
CA ASP A 63 5.86 6.83 0.29
C ASP A 63 4.49 6.19 0.50
N GLU A 64 3.70 6.84 1.36
CA GLU A 64 2.53 6.24 2.00
C GLU A 64 1.51 5.74 0.98
N VAL A 65 0.84 4.65 1.31
CA VAL A 65 -0.26 4.12 0.50
C VAL A 65 -1.45 3.78 1.38
N CYS A 66 -2.64 4.19 0.94
CA CYS A 66 -3.88 3.78 1.56
C CYS A 66 -4.36 2.50 0.88
N ALA A 67 -4.58 1.47 1.69
CA ALA A 67 -5.04 0.19 1.18
C ALA A 67 -6.29 -0.28 1.95
N GLU A 68 -7.16 -1.00 1.25
CA GLU A 68 -8.44 -1.49 1.77
C GLU A 68 -8.52 -3.01 1.63
N ASN A 69 -9.08 -3.68 2.65
CA ASN A 69 -9.34 -5.12 2.61
C ASN A 69 -10.77 -5.44 2.14
N ARG A 70 -11.07 -6.74 1.98
CA ARG A 70 -12.42 -7.20 1.58
C ARG A 70 -13.56 -6.78 2.53
N LYS A 71 -13.24 -6.39 3.77
CA LYS A 71 -14.19 -5.92 4.78
C LYS A 71 -14.33 -4.40 4.81
N LYS A 72 -13.84 -3.69 3.78
CA LYS A 72 -13.86 -2.22 3.72
C LYS A 72 -13.09 -1.53 4.85
N GLN A 73 -12.14 -2.24 5.47
CA GLN A 73 -11.24 -1.65 6.45
C GLN A 73 -10.05 -1.07 5.71
N GLN A 74 -9.79 0.22 5.95
CA GLN A 74 -8.68 0.94 5.37
C GLN A 74 -7.50 1.01 6.34
N LYS A 75 -6.29 0.96 5.80
CA LYS A 75 -5.05 1.07 6.56
C LYS A 75 -3.99 1.76 5.71
N THR A 76 -3.31 2.73 6.32
CA THR A 76 -2.10 3.35 5.75
C THR A 76 -0.91 2.43 5.96
N PHE A 77 -0.13 2.24 4.90
CA PHE A 77 1.18 1.59 4.96
C PHE A 77 2.25 2.63 4.63
N VAL A 78 3.40 2.56 5.30
CA VAL A 78 4.51 3.52 5.12
C VAL A 78 5.00 3.57 3.67
N ASN A 79 4.95 2.43 2.97
CA ASN A 79 5.13 2.34 1.54
C ASN A 79 4.56 1.05 0.94
N ALA A 80 4.53 0.99 -0.39
CA ALA A 80 4.06 -0.17 -1.15
C ALA A 80 4.84 -1.46 -0.83
N CYS A 81 6.13 -1.37 -0.50
CA CYS A 81 6.92 -2.54 -0.11
C CYS A 81 6.40 -3.13 1.20
N GLN A 82 6.12 -2.29 2.21
CA GLN A 82 5.56 -2.77 3.48
C GLN A 82 4.15 -3.34 3.31
N LEU A 83 3.34 -2.80 2.40
CA LEU A 83 2.06 -3.41 2.02
C LEU A 83 2.28 -4.81 1.42
N GLY A 84 3.23 -4.96 0.50
CA GLY A 84 3.58 -6.24 -0.12
C GLY A 84 4.04 -7.28 0.91
N GLN A 85 4.94 -6.89 1.80
CA GLN A 85 5.39 -7.74 2.92
C GLN A 85 4.20 -8.13 3.81
N TYR A 86 3.34 -7.18 4.18
CA TYR A 86 2.17 -7.46 5.00
C TYR A 86 1.25 -8.48 4.33
N ASN A 87 0.95 -8.29 3.04
CA ASN A 87 0.09 -9.19 2.28
C ASN A 87 0.68 -10.59 2.15
N CYS A 88 1.99 -10.68 1.96
CA CYS A 88 2.71 -11.96 1.91
C CYS A 88 2.60 -12.70 3.25
N MET A 89 2.86 -12.00 4.37
CA MET A 89 2.75 -12.57 5.71
C MET A 89 1.29 -12.90 6.12
N ASN A 90 0.30 -12.25 5.49
CA ASN A 90 -1.11 -12.34 5.87
C ASN A 90 -1.99 -12.67 4.65
N PRO A 91 -1.86 -13.86 4.02
CA PRO A 91 -2.57 -14.18 2.77
C PRO A 91 -4.11 -14.20 2.92
N LYS A 92 -4.61 -14.37 4.16
CA LYS A 92 -6.05 -14.34 4.48
C LYS A 92 -6.59 -12.94 4.80
N ARG A 93 -5.73 -11.95 4.98
CA ARG A 93 -6.08 -10.58 5.41
C ARG A 93 -5.42 -9.53 4.53
N THR A 94 -5.35 -9.78 3.22
CA THR A 94 -4.69 -8.89 2.28
C THR A 94 -5.44 -7.57 2.09
N PHE A 95 -4.67 -6.52 1.83
CA PHE A 95 -5.15 -5.19 1.47
C PHE A 95 -4.78 -4.90 0.01
N LYS A 96 -5.61 -4.11 -0.67
CA LYS A 96 -5.36 -3.59 -2.02
C LYS A 96 -5.26 -2.08 -1.95
N VAL A 97 -4.31 -1.50 -2.68
CA VAL A 97 -4.17 -0.04 -2.78
C VAL A 97 -5.48 0.56 -3.31
N VAL A 98 -5.94 1.62 -2.66
CA VAL A 98 -7.08 2.44 -3.08
C VAL A 98 -6.57 3.73 -3.71
N HIS A 99 -5.62 4.39 -3.04
CA HIS A 99 -4.97 5.60 -3.54
C HIS A 99 -3.59 5.75 -2.89
N ASP A 100 -2.76 6.59 -3.50
CA ASP A 100 -1.47 7.01 -2.94
C ASP A 100 -1.70 8.01 -1.79
N GLY A 101 -0.82 7.99 -0.79
CA GLY A 101 -0.95 8.76 0.45
C GLY A 101 -1.68 8.03 1.59
N ALA A 102 -1.72 8.65 2.77
CA ALA A 102 -2.43 8.12 3.93
C ALA A 102 -3.95 8.04 3.73
N CYS A 103 -4.59 7.05 4.35
CA CYS A 103 -6.05 6.98 4.40
C CYS A 103 -6.63 8.16 5.18
N GLU A 104 -7.74 8.72 4.70
CA GLU A 104 -8.44 9.87 5.29
C GLU A 104 -8.85 9.63 6.76
N ASN A 105 -9.10 8.38 7.12
CA ASN A 105 -9.56 7.97 8.45
C ASN A 105 -8.47 7.99 9.54
N ALA A 106 -7.22 8.32 9.20
CA ALA A 106 -6.15 8.48 10.18
C ALA A 106 -6.31 9.76 11.04
N CYS A 107 -7.09 10.75 10.56
CA CYS A 107 -7.26 12.04 11.23
C CYS A 107 -8.50 12.13 12.14
N ASP A 108 -9.45 11.20 12.06
CA ASP A 108 -10.66 11.22 12.92
C ASP A 108 -10.37 10.92 14.41
N SER A 109 -9.11 10.63 14.75
CA SER A 109 -8.66 10.46 16.15
C SER A 109 -8.07 11.73 16.77
N ILE A 110 -7.94 12.83 16.02
CA ILE A 110 -7.37 14.11 16.51
C ILE A 110 -8.44 15.21 16.59
N ILE A 111 -9.70 14.86 16.87
CA ILE A 111 -10.58 15.79 17.57
C ILE A 111 -10.42 15.50 19.07
N LEU A 112 -9.30 15.96 19.64
CA LEU A 112 -9.24 16.13 21.08
C LEU A 112 -10.30 17.19 21.45
N PRO A 113 -11.26 16.91 22.33
CA PRO A 113 -12.11 17.95 22.89
C PRO A 113 -11.22 18.91 23.67
N ILE A 114 -11.09 20.15 23.20
CA ILE A 114 -10.47 21.22 23.98
C ILE A 114 -11.47 21.59 25.09
N PRO A 115 -11.11 21.47 26.39
CA PRO A 115 -11.96 21.90 27.51
C PRO A 115 -12.06 23.42 27.63
#